data_AF-A0A354MB91-F1
#
_entry.id   AF-A0A354MB91-F1
#
_cell.length_a   1.000
_cell.length_b   1.000
_cell.length_c   1.000
_cell.angle_alpha   90.00
_cell.angle_beta   90.00
_cell.angle_gamma   90.00
#
_symmetry.space_group_name_H-M   'P 1'
#
loop_
_entity.id
_entity.type
_entity.pdbx_description
1 polymer ?
#
loop_
_entity_poly.entity_id
_entity_poly.type
_entity_poly.pdbx_seq_one_letter_code
_entity_poly.pdbx_strand_id
1 'polypeptide(L)'
;MKYKILNYWNDQDDLYVNYIIKNLETGDQANVINYYDVSDLDCNYNMASMEEIENSLYRLIEQGKGKELTLPKVSKLSPLLKYVYDFVCESESNMCHIDYNDWEELKEEQDFTDEDFETLNQEVDDYALYDYITLDDGEYKICGYGCLQTMFNDDRRKESDELER
;
A
#
# COMPACT_ATOMS: atom_id res chain seq x y z
N MET A 1 20.03 3.41 -9.94
CA MET A 1 18.98 3.64 -8.93
C MET A 1 19.64 3.82 -7.56
N LYS A 2 18.98 4.54 -6.64
CA LYS A 2 19.34 4.57 -5.22
C LYS A 2 18.11 4.17 -4.41
N TYR A 3 18.31 3.32 -3.42
CA TYR A 3 17.26 2.81 -2.55
C TYR A 3 17.51 3.26 -1.12
N LYS A 4 16.43 3.45 -0.35
CA LYS A 4 16.46 3.72 1.09
C LYS A 4 15.28 3.01 1.74
N ILE A 5 15.55 1.96 2.50
CA ILE A 5 14.54 1.33 3.37
C ILE A 5 14.18 2.33 4.48
N LEU A 6 12.88 2.50 4.73
CA LEU A 6 12.35 3.35 5.79
C LEU A 6 12.01 2.52 7.03
N ASN A 7 11.28 1.42 6.85
CA ASN A 7 11.02 0.38 7.84
C ASN A 7 10.57 -0.91 7.13
N TYR A 8 10.42 -1.97 7.91
CA TYR A 8 9.80 -3.23 7.49
C TYR A 8 9.06 -3.84 8.69
N TRP A 9 8.00 -4.58 8.42
CA TRP A 9 7.22 -5.27 9.43
C TRP A 9 6.71 -6.59 8.87
N ASN A 10 6.55 -7.56 9.77
CA ASN A 10 6.03 -8.86 9.42
C ASN A 10 4.55 -8.93 9.81
N ASP A 11 3.74 -9.41 8.88
CA ASP A 11 2.35 -9.78 9.10
C ASP A 11 2.20 -11.26 8.71
N GLN A 12 2.24 -12.13 9.71
CA GLN A 12 2.29 -13.58 9.53
C GLN A 12 3.48 -14.03 8.68
N ASP A 13 3.25 -14.53 7.46
CA ASP A 13 4.30 -14.97 6.55
C ASP A 13 4.77 -13.85 5.59
N ASP A 14 4.02 -12.74 5.53
CA ASP A 14 4.31 -11.60 4.65
C ASP A 14 5.26 -10.60 5.35
N LEU A 15 6.40 -10.31 4.71
CA LEU A 15 7.32 -9.26 5.15
C LEU A 15 7.12 -8.01 4.29
N TYR A 16 6.40 -7.04 4.83
CA TYR A 16 6.20 -5.74 4.22
C TYR A 16 7.42 -4.84 4.42
N VAL A 17 7.76 -4.08 3.39
CA VAL A 17 8.93 -3.20 3.36
C VAL A 17 8.54 -1.88 2.74
N ASN A 18 8.66 -0.80 3.51
CA ASN A 18 8.48 0.56 3.02
C ASN A 18 9.84 1.14 2.64
N TYR A 19 9.96 1.64 1.41
CA TYR A 19 11.21 2.19 0.92
C TYR A 19 11.02 3.28 -0.12
N ILE A 20 12.04 4.14 -0.21
CA ILE A 20 12.17 5.15 -1.24
C ILE A 20 13.13 4.65 -2.31
N ILE A 21 12.70 4.69 -3.56
CA ILE A 21 13.56 4.52 -4.74
C ILE A 21 13.73 5.86 -5.44
N LYS A 22 14.96 6.17 -5.86
CA LYS A 22 15.29 7.34 -6.67
C LYS A 22 16.07 6.96 -7.92
N ASN A 23 15.60 7.41 -9.07
CA ASN A 23 16.37 7.43 -10.28
C ASN A 23 17.32 8.65 -10.26
N LEU A 24 18.63 8.39 -10.29
CA LEU A 24 19.64 9.46 -10.22
C LEU A 24 19.81 10.19 -11.54
N GLU A 25 19.44 9.58 -12.66
CA GLU A 25 19.55 10.18 -13.99
C GLU A 25 18.38 11.14 -14.27
N THR A 26 17.15 10.71 -13.98
CA THR A 26 15.94 11.51 -14.23
C THR A 26 15.55 12.37 -13.03
N GLY A 27 15.96 11.99 -11.82
CA GLY A 27 15.52 12.62 -10.57
C GLY A 27 14.20 12.07 -10.03
N ASP A 28 13.53 11.16 -10.75
CA ASP A 28 12.26 10.57 -10.33
C ASP A 28 12.39 9.79 -9.03
N GLN A 29 11.32 9.82 -8.24
CA GLN A 29 11.27 9.14 -6.95
C GLN A 29 9.91 8.46 -6.77
N ALA A 30 9.93 7.29 -6.13
CA ALA A 30 8.74 6.65 -5.60
C ALA A 30 8.95 6.28 -4.13
N ASN A 31 7.87 6.36 -3.36
CA ASN A 31 7.76 5.89 -1.99
C ASN A 31 6.71 4.79 -1.99
N VAL A 32 7.12 3.57 -1.71
CA VAL A 32 6.29 2.39 -1.95
C VAL A 32 6.42 1.42 -0.80
N ILE A 33 5.36 0.64 -0.60
CA ILE A 33 5.39 -0.57 0.19
C ILE A 33 5.47 -1.75 -0.78
N ASN A 34 6.32 -2.71 -0.52
CA ASN A 34 6.31 -3.99 -1.21
C ASN A 34 6.27 -5.11 -0.17
N TYR A 35 5.92 -6.33 -0.58
CA TYR A 35 5.96 -7.48 0.30
C TYR A 35 6.88 -8.56 -0.29
N TYR A 36 7.49 -9.35 0.60
CA TYR A 36 8.30 -10.51 0.27
C TYR A 36 7.96 -11.64 1.23
N ASP A 37 8.12 -12.88 0.81
CA ASP A 37 8.07 -13.99 1.75
C ASP A 37 9.31 -13.92 2.64
N VAL A 38 9.18 -14.25 3.93
CA VAL A 38 10.35 -14.38 4.81
C VAL A 38 11.39 -15.37 4.24
N SER A 39 10.93 -16.34 3.45
CA SER A 39 11.78 -17.32 2.77
C SER A 39 12.59 -16.76 1.59
N ASP A 40 12.24 -15.57 1.07
CA ASP A 40 13.00 -14.88 0.03
C ASP A 40 14.28 -14.24 0.57
N LEU A 41 14.38 -14.10 1.91
CA LEU A 41 15.57 -13.56 2.55
C LEU A 41 16.73 -14.55 2.44
N ASP A 42 17.93 -14.04 2.17
CA ASP A 42 19.17 -14.83 2.19
C ASP A 42 19.78 -14.93 3.60
N CYS A 43 18.95 -14.71 4.62
CA CYS A 43 19.26 -14.84 6.03
C CYS A 43 18.07 -15.44 6.79
N ASN A 44 18.33 -16.01 7.97
CA ASN A 44 17.24 -16.47 8.84
C ASN A 44 16.65 -15.28 9.60
N TYR A 45 15.46 -14.81 9.21
CA TYR A 45 14.78 -13.67 9.81
C TYR A 45 14.72 -13.71 11.35
N ASN A 46 14.52 -14.89 11.94
CA ASN A 46 14.37 -15.05 13.39
C ASN A 46 15.71 -15.04 14.16
N MET A 47 16.84 -15.07 13.46
CA MET A 47 18.19 -15.13 14.06
C MET A 47 19.12 -14.02 13.57
N ALA A 48 18.83 -13.44 12.41
CA ALA A 48 19.63 -12.41 11.78
C ALA A 48 19.54 -11.09 12.56
N SER A 49 20.62 -10.32 12.49
CA SER A 49 20.60 -8.93 12.91
C SER A 49 19.76 -8.08 11.95
N MET A 50 19.28 -6.91 12.41
CA MET A 50 18.56 -5.96 11.56
C MET A 50 19.37 -5.58 10.31
N GLU A 51 20.69 -5.41 10.44
CA GLU A 51 21.57 -5.10 9.31
C GLU A 51 21.61 -6.23 8.27
N GLU A 52 21.61 -7.49 8.69
CA GLU A 52 21.56 -8.64 7.77
C GLU A 52 20.22 -8.69 7.02
N ILE A 53 19.11 -8.45 7.72
CA ILE A 53 17.76 -8.41 7.12
C ILE A 53 17.67 -7.26 6.10
N GLU A 54 18.07 -6.05 6.48
CA GLU A 54 18.07 -4.89 5.58
C GLU A 54 18.92 -5.15 4.34
N ASN A 55 20.11 -5.73 4.50
CA ASN A 55 20.98 -6.09 3.37
C ASN A 55 20.33 -7.10 2.43
N SER A 56 19.61 -8.10 2.95
CA SER A 56 18.83 -9.04 2.15
C SER A 56 17.70 -8.33 1.40
N LEU A 57 16.94 -7.47 2.09
CA LEU A 57 15.86 -6.69 1.49
C LEU A 57 16.36 -5.75 0.38
N TYR A 58 17.51 -5.10 0.57
CA TYR A 58 18.15 -4.29 -0.48
C TYR A 58 18.39 -5.11 -1.75
N ARG A 59 18.91 -6.34 -1.61
CA ARG A 59 19.16 -7.23 -2.76
C ARG A 59 17.86 -7.62 -3.47
N LEU A 60 16.77 -7.85 -2.75
CA LEU A 60 15.46 -8.16 -3.33
C LEU A 60 14.90 -6.94 -4.08
N ILE A 61 14.92 -5.76 -3.45
CA ILE A 61 14.45 -4.51 -4.04
C ILE A 61 15.24 -4.18 -5.34
N GLU A 62 16.55 -4.41 -5.37
CA GLU A 62 17.37 -4.15 -6.56
C GLU A 62 16.94 -4.99 -7.78
N GLN A 63 16.34 -6.15 -7.58
CA GLN A 63 15.84 -7.01 -8.66
C GLN A 63 14.60 -6.41 -9.34
N GLY A 64 13.85 -5.55 -8.64
CA GLY A 64 12.68 -4.83 -9.15
C GLY A 64 13.00 -3.85 -10.29
N LYS A 65 14.27 -3.41 -10.40
CA LYS A 65 14.78 -2.53 -11.47
C LYS A 65 13.98 -1.24 -11.66
N GLY A 66 13.33 -0.73 -10.62
CA GLY A 66 12.62 0.55 -10.66
C GLY A 66 11.23 0.51 -11.26
N LYS A 67 10.59 -0.67 -11.32
CA LYS A 67 9.18 -0.81 -11.71
C LYS A 67 8.24 0.00 -10.80
N GLU A 68 8.66 0.25 -9.57
CA GLU A 68 7.97 1.04 -8.56
C GLU A 68 7.69 2.47 -9.05
N LEU A 69 8.56 3.01 -9.92
CA LEU A 69 8.42 4.35 -10.48
C LEU A 69 7.22 4.46 -11.45
N THR A 70 6.68 3.33 -11.93
CA THR A 70 5.52 3.31 -12.83
C THR A 70 4.20 3.10 -12.10
N LEU A 71 4.21 2.88 -10.79
CA LEU A 71 2.98 2.69 -10.02
C LEU A 71 2.10 3.96 -10.04
N PRO A 72 0.77 3.81 -10.03
CA PRO A 72 -0.13 4.93 -9.87
C PRO A 72 0.17 5.71 -8.59
N LYS A 73 -0.02 7.03 -8.66
CA LYS A 73 0.32 7.94 -7.56
C LYS A 73 -0.87 8.12 -6.63
N VAL A 74 -0.65 8.02 -5.32
CA VAL A 74 -1.74 8.20 -4.34
C VAL A 74 -2.37 9.60 -4.46
N SER A 75 -1.58 10.63 -4.78
CA SER A 75 -2.11 11.99 -5.02
C SER A 75 -3.10 12.10 -6.19
N LYS A 76 -3.19 11.09 -7.06
CA LYS A 76 -4.06 11.04 -8.24
C LYS A 76 -5.30 10.17 -8.08
N LEU A 77 -5.38 9.38 -7.02
CA LEU A 77 -6.55 8.54 -6.74
C LEU A 77 -7.74 9.41 -6.36
N SER A 78 -8.95 8.92 -6.64
CA SER A 78 -10.19 9.50 -6.14
C SER A 78 -10.16 9.64 -4.61
N PRO A 79 -11.01 10.52 -4.03
CA PRO A 79 -11.15 10.63 -2.59
C PRO A 79 -11.47 9.28 -1.91
N LEU A 80 -12.38 8.49 -2.48
CA LEU A 80 -12.80 7.22 -1.89
C LEU A 80 -11.72 6.14 -1.96
N LEU A 81 -11.05 5.98 -3.11
CA LEU A 81 -9.93 5.01 -3.19
C LEU A 81 -8.77 5.41 -2.28
N LYS A 82 -8.50 6.72 -2.16
CA LYS A 82 -7.50 7.23 -1.21
C LYS A 82 -7.88 6.91 0.23
N TYR A 83 -9.15 7.07 0.60
CA TYR A 83 -9.66 6.71 1.92
C TYR A 83 -9.44 5.22 2.22
N VAL A 84 -9.84 4.33 1.29
CA VAL A 84 -9.66 2.87 1.45
C VAL A 84 -8.18 2.51 1.57
N TYR A 85 -7.32 3.09 0.72
CA TYR A 85 -5.88 2.88 0.77
C TYR A 85 -5.27 3.33 2.10
N ASP A 86 -5.59 4.53 2.56
CA ASP A 86 -5.09 5.07 3.82
C ASP A 86 -5.52 4.18 5.00
N PHE A 87 -6.79 3.76 5.02
CA PHE A 87 -7.30 2.84 6.05
C PHE A 87 -6.55 1.48 6.03
N VAL A 88 -6.29 0.91 4.87
CA VAL A 88 -5.48 -0.32 4.75
C VAL A 88 -4.07 -0.10 5.29
N CYS A 89 -3.40 0.99 4.95
CA CYS A 89 -2.04 1.27 5.42
C CYS A 89 -1.95 1.51 6.94
N GLU A 90 -2.98 2.12 7.53
CA GLU A 90 -2.99 2.59 8.92
C GLU A 90 -3.62 1.60 9.89
N SER A 91 -4.49 0.71 9.42
CA SER A 91 -5.12 -0.30 10.26
C SER A 91 -4.15 -1.40 10.71
N GLU A 92 -4.29 -1.84 11.96
CA GLU A 92 -3.54 -2.98 12.51
C GLU A 92 -3.77 -4.27 11.69
N SER A 93 -4.98 -4.44 11.15
CA SER A 93 -5.37 -5.62 10.38
C SER A 93 -4.95 -5.56 8.91
N ASN A 94 -4.33 -4.47 8.45
CA ASN A 94 -4.06 -4.24 7.03
C ASN A 94 -5.32 -4.39 6.15
N MET A 95 -6.49 -4.00 6.64
CA MET A 95 -7.75 -4.21 5.93
C MET A 95 -8.70 -3.04 6.16
N CYS A 96 -9.48 -2.73 5.14
CA CYS A 96 -10.59 -1.79 5.22
C CYS A 96 -11.89 -2.56 4.98
N HIS A 97 -12.82 -2.50 5.93
CA HIS A 97 -14.16 -3.05 5.78
C HIS A 97 -15.15 -1.92 5.96
N ILE A 98 -16.00 -1.73 4.96
CA ILE A 98 -17.11 -0.77 4.99
C ILE A 98 -18.35 -1.59 4.68
N ASP A 99 -19.18 -1.83 5.70
CA ASP A 99 -20.48 -2.44 5.49
C ASP A 99 -21.49 -1.42 4.92
N TYR A 100 -22.74 -1.85 4.69
CA TYR A 100 -23.75 -0.96 4.12
C TYR A 100 -24.16 0.18 5.08
N ASN A 101 -24.11 -0.04 6.40
CA ASN A 101 -24.39 1.04 7.36
C ASN A 101 -23.22 2.00 7.43
N ASP A 102 -21.97 1.50 7.47
CA ASP A 102 -20.76 2.32 7.41
C ASP A 102 -20.77 3.20 6.15
N TRP A 103 -21.24 2.66 5.01
CA TRP A 103 -21.38 3.45 3.78
C TRP A 103 -22.39 4.60 3.91
N GLU A 104 -23.55 4.37 4.53
CA GLU A 104 -24.50 5.45 4.78
C GLU A 104 -23.92 6.51 5.74
N GLU A 105 -23.21 6.09 6.79
CA GLU A 105 -22.51 7.01 7.71
C GLU A 105 -21.45 7.83 6.98
N LEU A 106 -20.65 7.22 6.11
CA LEU A 106 -19.66 7.91 5.29
C LEU A 106 -20.28 8.96 4.35
N LYS A 107 -21.47 8.70 3.81
CA LYS A 107 -22.20 9.69 3.01
C LYS A 107 -22.68 10.88 3.86
N GLU A 108 -23.07 10.65 5.11
CA GLU A 108 -23.55 11.70 6.02
C GLU A 108 -22.41 12.51 6.66
N GLU A 109 -21.31 11.85 7.03
CA GLU A 109 -20.22 12.44 7.82
C GLU A 109 -19.06 12.96 6.98
N GLN A 110 -18.80 12.35 5.82
CA GLN A 110 -17.64 12.64 4.97
C GLN A 110 -18.05 13.12 3.57
N ASP A 111 -19.34 13.40 3.35
CA ASP A 111 -19.93 13.87 2.10
C ASP A 111 -19.65 12.95 0.89
N PHE A 112 -19.38 11.66 1.12
CA PHE A 112 -19.26 10.70 0.03
C PHE A 112 -20.62 10.51 -0.68
N THR A 113 -20.57 10.08 -1.93
CA THR A 113 -21.75 9.87 -2.76
C THR A 113 -21.71 8.54 -3.49
N ASP A 114 -22.86 8.09 -3.99
CA ASP A 114 -22.88 6.90 -4.85
C ASP A 114 -22.09 7.11 -6.16
N GLU A 115 -21.86 8.36 -6.60
CA GLU A 115 -20.97 8.67 -7.73
C GLU A 115 -19.48 8.43 -7.38
N ASP A 116 -19.08 8.66 -6.13
CA ASP A 116 -17.73 8.28 -5.66
C ASP A 116 -17.56 6.77 -5.64
N PHE A 117 -18.61 6.02 -5.30
CA PHE A 117 -18.61 4.55 -5.37
C PHE A 117 -18.45 4.05 -6.81
N GLU A 118 -19.18 4.64 -7.77
CA GLU A 118 -19.00 4.30 -9.20
C GLU A 118 -17.61 4.69 -9.71
N THR A 119 -17.05 5.80 -9.22
CA THR A 119 -15.67 6.19 -9.53
C THR A 119 -14.66 5.18 -9.00
N LEU A 120 -14.84 4.70 -7.76
CA LEU A 120 -14.01 3.63 -7.19
C LEU A 120 -14.12 2.35 -8.03
N ASN A 121 -15.33 1.97 -8.46
CA ASN A 121 -15.54 0.81 -9.31
C ASN A 121 -14.76 0.92 -10.64
N GLN A 122 -14.77 2.10 -11.28
CA GLN A 122 -13.96 2.35 -12.48
C GLN A 122 -12.45 2.32 -12.18
N GLU A 123 -12.00 2.85 -11.05
CA GLU A 123 -10.57 2.81 -10.67
C GLU A 123 -10.09 1.38 -10.37
N VAL A 124 -10.94 0.53 -9.80
CA VAL A 124 -10.65 -0.90 -9.62
C VAL A 124 -10.38 -1.55 -10.98
N ASP A 125 -11.16 -1.21 -12.00
CA ASP A 125 -10.93 -1.70 -13.35
C ASP A 125 -9.64 -1.14 -13.96
N ASP A 126 -9.46 0.18 -13.89
CA ASP A 126 -8.35 0.90 -14.53
C ASP A 126 -6.97 0.51 -13.97
N TYR A 127 -6.90 0.24 -12.67
CA TYR A 127 -5.68 -0.17 -11.98
C TYR A 127 -5.58 -1.69 -11.77
N ALA A 128 -6.56 -2.45 -12.25
CA ALA A 128 -6.66 -3.91 -12.10
C ALA A 128 -6.58 -4.37 -10.63
N LEU A 129 -7.41 -3.78 -9.77
CA LEU A 129 -7.39 -4.00 -8.31
C LEU A 129 -8.31 -5.11 -7.81
N TYR A 130 -8.81 -5.98 -8.69
CA TYR A 130 -9.82 -6.99 -8.37
C TYR A 130 -9.40 -7.98 -7.26
N ASP A 131 -8.10 -8.23 -7.11
CA ASP A 131 -7.56 -9.10 -6.05
C ASP A 131 -7.32 -8.33 -4.72
N TYR A 132 -7.47 -7.01 -4.73
CA TYR A 132 -7.12 -6.12 -3.63
C TYR A 132 -8.31 -5.32 -3.09
N ILE A 133 -9.37 -5.18 -3.89
CA ILE A 133 -10.62 -4.52 -3.50
C ILE A 133 -11.81 -5.35 -4.00
N THR A 134 -12.69 -5.72 -3.07
CA THR A 134 -14.02 -6.27 -3.39
C THR A 134 -15.07 -5.18 -3.18
N LEU A 135 -15.99 -5.04 -4.14
CA LEU A 135 -17.09 -4.07 -4.11
C LEU A 135 -18.42 -4.81 -4.12
N ASP A 136 -19.31 -4.44 -3.20
CA ASP A 136 -20.71 -4.89 -3.13
C ASP A 136 -20.87 -6.43 -3.21
N ASP A 137 -20.31 -7.16 -2.25
CA ASP A 137 -20.35 -8.63 -2.22
C ASP A 137 -21.59 -9.21 -1.54
N GLY A 138 -22.49 -8.35 -1.06
CA GLY A 138 -23.71 -8.71 -0.33
C GLY A 138 -23.55 -8.72 1.18
N GLU A 139 -22.33 -8.75 1.72
CA GLU A 139 -22.04 -8.58 3.15
C GLU A 139 -21.43 -7.21 3.42
N TYR A 140 -20.49 -6.79 2.56
CA TYR A 140 -19.79 -5.52 2.63
C TYR A 140 -20.01 -4.70 1.37
N LYS A 141 -20.04 -3.37 1.57
CA LYS A 141 -20.08 -2.43 0.46
C LYS A 141 -18.70 -2.29 -0.17
N ILE A 142 -17.64 -2.20 0.64
CA ILE A 142 -16.24 -2.11 0.20
C ILE A 142 -15.37 -2.93 1.15
N CYS A 143 -14.52 -3.78 0.57
CA CYS A 143 -13.47 -4.51 1.29
C CYS A 143 -12.12 -4.25 0.61
N GLY A 144 -11.19 -3.58 1.29
CA GLY A 144 -9.80 -3.41 0.87
C GLY A 144 -8.88 -4.37 1.62
N TYR A 145 -8.03 -5.11 0.90
CA TYR A 145 -7.12 -6.12 1.45
C TYR A 145 -5.68 -5.60 1.62
N GLY A 146 -4.90 -6.24 2.49
CA GLY A 146 -3.56 -5.77 2.88
C GLY A 146 -2.60 -5.53 1.74
N CYS A 147 -2.63 -6.37 0.70
CA CYS A 147 -1.76 -6.18 -0.47
C CYS A 147 -2.09 -4.91 -1.29
N LEU A 148 -3.24 -4.26 -1.08
CA LEU A 148 -3.58 -2.99 -1.72
C LEU A 148 -2.51 -1.92 -1.47
N GLN A 149 -1.86 -1.94 -0.30
CA GLN A 149 -0.80 -0.99 0.04
C GLN A 149 0.42 -1.08 -0.88
N THR A 150 0.57 -2.19 -1.64
CA THR A 150 1.68 -2.42 -2.56
C THR A 150 1.43 -1.91 -3.98
N MET A 151 0.22 -1.42 -4.24
CA MET A 151 -0.22 -1.07 -5.60
C MET A 151 0.08 0.38 -5.99
N PHE A 152 0.60 1.20 -5.06
CA PHE A 152 0.71 2.64 -5.27
C PHE A 152 2.07 3.21 -4.86
N ASN A 153 2.43 4.30 -5.54
CA ASN A 153 3.48 5.22 -5.14
C ASN A 153 2.85 6.33 -4.27
N ASP A 154 3.12 6.31 -2.97
CA ASP A 154 2.68 7.35 -2.04
C ASP A 154 3.57 8.59 -2.17
N ASP A 155 3.29 9.37 -3.22
CA ASP A 155 3.99 10.60 -3.56
C ASP A 155 3.60 11.79 -2.68
N ARG A 156 2.74 11.58 -1.68
CA ARG A 156 2.35 12.59 -0.71
C ARG A 156 3.47 12.77 0.31
N ARG A 157 3.61 14.00 0.83
CA ARG A 157 4.42 14.24 2.02
C ARG A 157 3.56 13.87 3.22
N LYS A 158 3.87 12.76 3.88
CA LYS A 158 3.40 12.54 5.24
C LYS A 158 4.11 13.60 6.09
N GLU A 159 3.37 14.60 6.58
CA GLU A 159 3.93 15.49 7.60
C GLU A 159 4.37 14.58 8.74
N SER A 160 5.65 14.69 9.11
CA SER A 160 6.28 13.82 10.08
C SER A 160 5.64 14.09 11.44
N ASP A 161 4.60 13.36 11.80
CA ASP A 161 4.20 13.16 13.19
C ASP A 161 3.42 11.83 13.26
N GLU A 162 4.04 10.88 13.97
CA GLU A 162 3.39 9.74 14.61
C GLU A 162 2.59 8.74 13.75
N LEU A 163 3.25 8.02 12.83
CA LEU A 163 2.83 6.65 12.51
C LEU A 163 4.09 5.80 12.29
N GLU A 164 4.83 5.56 13.38
CA GLU A 164 5.62 4.34 13.49
C GLU A 164 4.62 3.19 13.62
N ARG A 165 4.58 2.31 12.62
CA ARG A 165 4.25 0.90 12.85
C ARG A 165 5.53 0.19 13.26
#